data_AF-A0AAF0PVW9-F1
#
_entry.id   AF-A0AAF0PVW9-F1
#
_cell.length_a   1.000
_cell.length_b   1.000
_cell.length_c   1.000
_cell.angle_alpha   90.00
_cell.angle_beta   90.00
_cell.angle_gamma   90.00
#
_symmetry.space_group_name_H-M   'P 1'
#
loop_
_entity.id
_entity.type
_entity.pdbx_description
1 polymer ?
#
loop_
_entity_poly.entity_id
_entity_poly.type
_entity_poly.pdbx_seq_one_letter_code
_entity_poly.pdbx_strand_id
1 'polypeptide(L)'
;MGEVKVHGIFAGPFNKRVELALKLKGINYEYIEEDRSNKSDELVNYNPIYKQVPVLVHNGKPICESIIILEYIDDTWESNTIPLLPKHPYQRSIARFLAKLIDEKVHIYFSHFLVFTFFLSNQLI
;
A
#
# COMPACT_ATOMS: atom_id res chain seq x y z
N MET A 1 22.50 -0.44 -1.43
CA MET A 1 21.03 -0.41 -1.36
C MET A 1 20.55 -1.84 -1.36
N GLY A 2 19.67 -2.18 -0.42
CA GLY A 2 19.19 -3.55 -0.23
C GLY A 2 18.20 -4.01 -1.28
N GLU A 3 17.91 -5.31 -1.31
CA GLU A 3 16.84 -5.87 -2.14
C GLU A 3 15.48 -5.40 -1.62
N VAL A 4 14.63 -4.90 -2.52
CA VAL A 4 13.28 -4.42 -2.20
C VAL A 4 12.26 -5.16 -3.08
N LYS A 5 11.28 -5.79 -2.44
CA LYS A 5 10.15 -6.43 -3.11
C LYS A 5 8.83 -5.87 -2.61
N VAL A 6 7.82 -5.81 -3.47
CA VAL A 6 6.46 -5.41 -3.12
C VAL A 6 5.51 -6.50 -3.57
N HIS A 7 4.89 -7.19 -2.61
CA HIS A 7 3.74 -8.05 -2.90
C HIS A 7 2.50 -7.18 -2.98
N GLY A 8 1.82 -7.23 -4.12
CA GLY A 8 0.71 -6.34 -4.43
C GLY A 8 -0.29 -6.97 -5.39
N ILE A 9 -1.37 -6.23 -5.64
CA ILE A 9 -2.36 -6.53 -6.68
C ILE A 9 -2.48 -5.33 -7.61
N PHE A 10 -2.63 -5.59 -8.91
CA PHE A 10 -2.57 -4.58 -9.97
C PHE A 10 -3.49 -3.38 -9.73
N ALA A 11 -4.72 -3.62 -9.27
CA ALA A 11 -5.74 -2.59 -9.06
C ALA A 11 -6.00 -2.28 -7.57
N GLY A 12 -5.02 -2.46 -6.69
CA GLY A 12 -5.17 -2.14 -5.26
C GLY A 12 -4.73 -0.71 -4.92
N PRO A 13 -5.61 0.16 -4.38
CA PRO A 13 -5.26 1.55 -4.06
C PRO A 13 -4.11 1.63 -3.03
N PHE A 14 -4.09 0.71 -2.07
CA PHE A 14 -3.04 0.61 -1.06
C PHE A 14 -1.68 0.22 -1.66
N ASN A 15 -1.65 -0.62 -2.71
CA ASN A 15 -0.40 -0.98 -3.39
C ASN A 15 0.13 0.19 -4.21
N LYS A 16 -0.77 0.89 -4.92
CA LYS A 16 -0.40 2.06 -5.73
C LYS A 16 0.21 3.18 -4.89
N ARG A 17 -0.25 3.33 -3.65
CA ARG A 17 0.36 4.22 -2.66
C ARG A 17 1.83 3.87 -2.40
N VAL A 18 2.14 2.59 -2.18
CA VAL A 18 3.52 2.10 -1.94
C VAL A 18 4.38 2.24 -3.19
N GLU A 19 3.87 1.83 -4.36
CA GLU A 19 4.59 1.98 -5.63
C GLU A 19 4.93 3.45 -5.93
N LEU A 20 3.99 4.36 -5.70
CA LEU A 20 4.19 5.78 -5.90
C LEU A 20 5.28 6.32 -4.98
N ALA A 21 5.28 5.94 -3.70
CA ALA A 21 6.31 6.36 -2.76
C ALA A 21 7.71 5.87 -3.15
N LEU A 22 7.84 4.60 -3.54
CA LEU A 22 9.12 4.05 -4.02
C LEU A 22 9.59 4.77 -5.30
N LYS A 23 8.68 5.04 -6.24
CA LYS A 23 8.97 5.80 -7.47
C LYS A 23 9.42 7.24 -7.15
N LEU A 24 8.74 7.93 -6.25
CA LEU A 24 9.10 9.29 -5.81
C LEU A 24 10.45 9.33 -5.07
N LYS A 25 10.85 8.22 -4.44
CA LYS A 25 12.15 8.06 -3.78
C LYS A 25 13.24 7.52 -4.72
N GLY A 26 12.91 7.21 -5.97
CA GLY A 26 13.84 6.65 -6.95
C GLY A 26 14.36 5.25 -6.55
N ILE A 27 13.58 4.50 -5.77
CA ILE A 27 13.98 3.18 -5.28
C ILE A 27 13.53 2.12 -6.28
N ASN A 28 14.49 1.31 -6.76
CA ASN A 28 14.18 0.13 -7.57
C ASN A 28 13.59 -0.97 -6.69
N TYR A 29 12.56 -1.64 -7.19
CA TYR A 29 11.92 -2.76 -6.51
C TYR A 29 11.44 -3.81 -7.50
N GLU A 30 11.39 -5.05 -7.05
CA GLU A 30 10.64 -6.13 -7.71
C GLU A 30 9.18 -6.04 -7.28
N TYR A 31 8.25 -6.06 -8.23
CA TYR A 31 6.83 -6.12 -7.93
C TYR A 31 6.31 -7.54 -8.17
N ILE A 32 5.80 -8.17 -7.12
CA ILE A 32 5.24 -9.51 -7.14
C ILE A 32 3.72 -9.36 -7.15
N GLU A 33 3.10 -9.73 -8.28
CA GLU A 33 1.65 -9.76 -8.41
C GLU A 33 1.10 -10.99 -7.67
N GLU A 34 0.21 -10.73 -6.71
CA GLU A 34 -0.47 -11.73 -5.91
C GLU A 34 -1.87 -12.03 -6.47
N ASP A 35 -2.34 -13.26 -6.30
CA ASP A 35 -3.73 -13.62 -6.56
C ASP A 35 -4.57 -13.36 -5.30
N ARG A 36 -5.72 -12.69 -5.47
CA ARG A 36 -6.66 -12.38 -4.36
C ARG A 36 -7.28 -13.64 -3.75
N SER A 37 -7.54 -14.64 -4.58
CA SER A 37 -8.20 -15.90 -4.23
C SER A 37 -7.19 -16.97 -3.83
N ASN A 38 -6.03 -17.00 -4.50
CA ASN A 38 -4.98 -18.00 -4.26
C ASN A 38 -3.64 -17.34 -3.86
N LYS A 39 -3.57 -16.88 -2.62
CA LYS A 39 -2.43 -16.15 -2.08
C LYS A 39 -1.17 -17.02 -2.02
N SER A 40 -0.01 -16.42 -2.31
CA SER A 40 1.27 -17.12 -2.19
C SER A 40 1.60 -17.50 -0.74
N ASP A 41 2.35 -18.59 -0.55
CA ASP A 41 2.87 -18.97 0.76
C ASP A 41 3.78 -17.88 1.35
N GLU A 42 4.53 -17.17 0.51
CA GLU A 42 5.35 -16.03 0.91
C GLU A 42 4.52 -14.93 1.53
N LEU A 43 3.43 -14.50 0.88
CA LEU A 43 2.53 -13.47 1.42
C LEU A 43 1.94 -13.89 2.76
N VAL A 44 1.51 -15.15 2.87
CA VAL A 44 0.95 -15.69 4.12
C VAL A 44 2.00 -15.73 5.24
N ASN A 45 3.24 -16.07 4.91
CA ASN A 45 4.36 -16.08 5.86
C ASN A 45 4.76 -14.67 6.29
N TYR A 46 4.77 -13.71 5.37
CA TYR A 46 5.14 -12.32 5.66
C TYR A 46 4.06 -11.55 6.42
N ASN A 47 2.78 -11.82 6.14
CA ASN A 47 1.64 -11.22 6.83
C ASN A 47 0.70 -12.31 7.38
N PRO A 48 1.08 -13.03 8.45
CA PRO A 48 0.28 -14.15 8.96
C PRO A 48 -1.04 -13.69 9.59
N ILE A 49 -1.12 -12.43 10.03
CA ILE A 49 -2.30 -11.86 10.71
C ILE A 49 -3.41 -11.59 9.70
N TYR A 50 -3.15 -10.73 8.70
CA TYR A 50 -4.19 -10.30 7.75
C TYR A 50 -4.12 -11.06 6.43
N LYS A 51 -2.93 -11.59 6.06
CA LYS A 51 -2.67 -12.26 4.78
C LYS A 51 -3.08 -11.36 3.62
N GLN A 52 -2.79 -10.07 3.73
CA GLN A 52 -3.22 -9.04 2.80
C GLN A 52 -2.03 -8.25 2.26
N VAL A 53 -2.21 -7.72 1.06
CA VAL A 53 -1.29 -6.79 0.40
C VAL A 53 -1.71 -5.34 0.68
N PRO A 54 -0.80 -4.36 0.62
CA PRO A 54 0.62 -4.49 0.27
C PRO A 54 1.48 -5.08 1.39
N VAL A 55 2.51 -5.80 1.00
CA VAL A 55 3.66 -6.12 1.86
C VAL A 55 4.94 -5.67 1.16
N LEU A 56 5.70 -4.80 1.80
CA LEU A 56 7.05 -4.43 1.38
C LEU A 56 8.04 -5.37 2.06
N VAL A 57 8.94 -5.99 1.32
CA VAL A 57 10.04 -6.80 1.86
C VAL A 57 11.34 -6.08 1.55
N HIS A 58 12.05 -5.62 2.58
CA HIS A 58 13.35 -4.98 2.43
C HIS A 58 14.42 -5.83 3.11
N ASN A 59 15.35 -6.39 2.33
CA ASN A 59 16.38 -7.34 2.79
C ASN A 59 15.78 -8.52 3.56
N GLY A 60 14.75 -9.14 3.01
CA GLY A 60 14.05 -10.28 3.63
C GLY A 60 13.20 -9.94 4.85
N LYS A 61 13.09 -8.66 5.24
CA LYS A 61 12.26 -8.23 6.37
C LYS A 61 10.93 -7.65 5.86
N PRO A 62 9.78 -8.26 6.21
CA PRO A 62 8.48 -7.78 5.75
C PRO A 62 7.98 -6.59 6.58
N ILE A 63 7.32 -5.65 5.91
CA ILE A 63 6.58 -4.52 6.47
C ILE A 63 5.18 -4.55 5.86
N CYS A 64 4.17 -4.64 6.72
CA CYS A 64 2.76 -4.66 6.34
C CYS A 64 2.13 -3.28 6.51
N GLU A 65 0.90 -3.12 6.01
CA GLU A 65 0.09 -1.90 6.07
C GLU A 65 0.65 -0.72 5.28
N SER A 66 -0.11 -0.24 4.30
CA SER A 66 0.38 0.76 3.35
C SER A 66 0.88 2.06 4.01
N ILE A 67 0.23 2.53 5.08
CA ILE A 67 0.66 3.74 5.81
C ILE A 67 1.98 3.48 6.55
N ILE A 68 2.12 2.33 7.21
CA ILE A 68 3.35 1.97 7.92
C ILE A 68 4.51 1.81 6.94
N ILE A 69 4.24 1.19 5.78
CA ILE A 69 5.20 1.09 4.68
C ILE A 69 5.67 2.47 4.21
N LEU A 70 4.77 3.47 4.09
CA LEU A 70 5.16 4.83 3.73
C LEU A 70 6.10 5.47 4.75
N GLU A 71 5.80 5.32 6.05
CA GLU A 71 6.66 5.83 7.11
C GLU A 71 8.04 5.18 7.06
N TYR A 72 8.07 3.85 6.91
CA TYR A 72 9.30 3.11 6.74
C TYR A 72 10.12 3.59 5.53
N ILE A 73 9.47 3.84 4.39
CA ILE A 73 10.14 4.35 3.19
C ILE A 73 10.72 5.75 3.45
N ASP A 74 9.95 6.64 4.08
CA ASP A 74 10.39 8.01 4.31
C ASP A 74 11.58 8.08 5.28
N ASP A 75 11.55 7.28 6.35
CA ASP A 75 12.60 7.21 7.36
C ASP A 75 13.86 6.46 6.86
N THR A 76 13.69 5.39 6.08
CA THR A 76 14.83 4.59 5.57
C THR A 76 15.63 5.31 4.49
N TRP A 77 14.95 6.10 3.65
CA TRP A 77 15.54 6.80 2.51
C TRP A 77 15.37 8.32 2.60
N GLU A 78 15.55 8.88 3.81
CA GLU A 78 15.40 10.33 4.06
C GLU A 78 16.37 11.18 3.21
N SER A 79 17.58 10.68 2.94
CA SER A 79 18.64 11.42 2.23
C SER A 79 18.44 11.52 0.72
N ASN A 80 17.56 10.71 0.13
CA ASN A 80 17.58 10.49 -1.33
C ASN A 80 16.69 11.46 -2.10
N THR A 81 15.59 11.95 -1.52
CA THR A 81 14.64 12.85 -2.19
C THR A 81 13.80 13.67 -1.19
N ILE A 82 12.86 14.47 -1.71
CA ILE A 82 11.87 15.24 -0.95
C ILE A 82 11.13 14.31 0.05
N PRO A 83 10.92 14.74 1.31
CA PRO A 83 10.15 13.98 2.29
C PRO A 83 8.73 13.68 1.81
N LEU A 84 8.27 12.44 2.02
CA LEU A 84 6.89 12.05 1.76
C LEU A 84 5.95 12.66 2.81
N LEU A 85 6.42 12.81 4.04
CA LEU A 85 5.67 13.38 5.14
C LEU A 85 6.23 14.74 5.57
N PRO A 86 5.38 15.68 6.02
CA PRO A 86 5.84 16.92 6.62
C PRO A 86 6.80 16.67 7.80
N LYS A 87 7.83 17.50 7.96
CA LYS A 87 8.77 17.39 9.11
C LYS A 87 8.17 17.91 10.42
N HIS A 88 7.30 18.92 10.36
CA HIS A 88 6.69 19.47 11.56
C HIS A 88 5.69 18.47 12.18
N PRO A 89 5.79 18.15 13.49
CA PRO A 89 4.99 17.09 14.12
C PRO A 89 3.48 17.28 13.94
N TYR A 90 2.98 18.50 14.11
CA TYR A 90 1.56 18.80 13.93
C TYR A 90 1.08 18.59 12.48
N GLN A 91 1.87 19.00 11.49
CA GLN A 91 1.50 18.81 10.09
C GLN A 91 1.54 17.33 9.71
N ARG A 92 2.52 16.59 10.25
CA ARG A 92 2.62 15.14 10.10
C ARG A 92 1.41 14.43 10.72
N SER A 93 0.92 14.86 11.89
CA SER A 93 -0.30 14.30 12.48
C SER A 93 -1.55 14.59 11.65
N ILE A 94 -1.66 15.78 11.06
CA ILE A 94 -2.76 16.10 10.13
C ILE A 94 -2.70 15.19 8.89
N ALA A 95 -1.53 15.03 8.27
CA ALA A 95 -1.36 14.15 7.11
C ALA A 95 -1.75 12.70 7.43
N ARG A 96 -1.33 12.17 8.58
CA ARG A 96 -1.71 10.83 9.06
C ARG A 96 -3.21 10.70 9.30
N PHE A 97 -3.84 11.70 9.91
CA PHE A 97 -5.28 11.71 10.14
C PHE A 97 -6.06 11.67 8.82
N LEU A 98 -5.67 12.49 7.84
CA LEU A 98 -6.32 12.51 6.53
C LEU A 98 -6.12 11.19 5.78
N ALA A 99 -4.92 10.60 5.82
CA ALA A 99 -4.67 9.29 5.21
C ALA A 99 -5.57 8.21 5.82
N LYS A 100 -5.66 8.17 7.15
CA LYS A 100 -6.56 7.24 7.86
C LYS A 100 -8.04 7.47 7.52
N LEU A 101 -8.48 8.73 7.47
CA LEU A 101 -9.86 9.07 7.13
C LEU A 101 -10.23 8.59 5.71
N ILE A 102 -9.33 8.78 4.75
CA ILE A 102 -9.52 8.32 3.37
C ILE A 102 -9.62 6.79 3.32
N ASP A 103 -8.74 6.10 4.05
CA ASP A 103 -8.72 4.63 4.11
C ASP A 103 -10.00 4.07 4.73
N GLU A 104 -10.53 4.71 5.77
CA GLU A 104 -11.74 4.24 6.46
C GLU A 104 -13.03 4.61 5.71
N LYS A 105 -13.09 5.77 5.06
CA LYS A 105 -14.34 6.28 4.47
C LYS A 105 -14.40 6.05 2.97
N VAL A 106 -13.41 6.56 2.24
CA VAL A 106 -13.44 6.60 0.77
C VAL A 106 -13.31 5.19 0.20
N HIS A 107 -12.46 4.34 0.78
CA HIS A 107 -12.33 2.96 0.35
C HIS A 107 -13.66 2.20 0.46
N ILE A 108 -14.39 2.35 1.57
CA ILE A 108 -15.68 1.70 1.79
C ILE A 108 -16.70 2.21 0.76
N TYR A 109 -16.83 3.52 0.58
CA TYR A 109 -17.79 4.06 -0.38
C TYR A 109 -17.45 3.69 -1.83
N PHE A 110 -16.17 3.69 -2.21
CA PHE A 110 -15.73 3.30 -3.54
C PHE A 110 -15.98 1.81 -3.81
N SER A 111 -15.68 0.94 -2.85
CA SER A 111 -15.95 -0.50 -2.98
C SER A 111 -17.45 -0.79 -3.11
N HIS A 112 -18.30 -0.15 -2.30
CA HIS A 112 -19.75 -0.27 -2.44
C HIS A 112 -20.28 0.29 -3.76
N PHE A 113 -19.75 1.43 -4.22
CA PHE A 113 -20.13 2.01 -5.51
C PHE A 113 -19.77 1.07 -6.68
N LEU A 114 -18.56 0.49 -6.69
CA LEU A 114 -18.16 -0.46 -7.72
C LEU A 114 -19.03 -1.70 -7.72
N VAL A 115 -19.33 -2.28 -6.56
CA VAL A 115 -20.24 -3.45 -6.46
C VAL A 115 -21.64 -3.10 -6.95
N PHE A 116 -22.16 -1.93 -6.59
CA PHE A 116 -23.47 -1.45 -7.05
C PHE A 116 -23.52 -1.26 -8.57
N THR A 117 -22.49 -0.66 -9.17
CA THR A 117 -22.42 -0.50 -10.63
C THR A 117 -22.28 -1.84 -11.37
N PHE A 118 -21.51 -2.79 -10.82
CA PHE A 118 -21.41 -4.14 -11.35
C PHE A 118 -22.74 -4.90 -11.23
N PHE A 119 -23.47 -4.74 -10.12
CA PHE A 119 -24.78 -5.35 -9.93
C PHE A 119 -25.82 -4.79 -10.89
N LEU A 120 -25.90 -3.46 -11.03
CA LEU A 120 -26.81 -2.82 -11.98
C LEU A 120 -26.53 -3.21 -13.45
N SER A 121 -25.26 -3.36 -13.82
CA SER A 121 -24.88 -3.79 -15.18
C SER A 121 -25.20 -5.26 -15.46
N ASN A 122 -25.20 -6.13 -14.43
CA ASN A 122 -25.57 -7.55 -14.57
C ASN A 122 -27.07 -7.85 -14.34
N GLN A 123 -27.88 -6.87 -13.93
CA GLN A 123 -29.35 -7.00 -13.90
C GLN A 123 -30.05 -6.42 -15.14
N LEU A 124 -29.32 -5.69 -15.99
CA LEU A 124 -29.82 -5.10 -17.24
C LEU A 124 -29.46 -5.91 -18.49
N ILE A 125 -29.04 -7.17 -18.32
CA ILE A 125 -28.80 -8.19 -19.36
C ILE A 125 -29.69 -9.39 -19.01
#